data_AF-A0A4R4LU50-F1
#
_entry.id   AF-A0A4R4LU50-F1
#
_cell.length_a   1.000
_cell.length_b   1.000
_cell.length_c   1.000
_cell.angle_alpha   90.00
_cell.angle_beta   90.00
_cell.angle_gamma   90.00
#
_symmetry.space_group_name_H-M   'P 1'
#
loop_
_entity.id
_entity.type
_entity.pdbx_description
1 polymer ?
#
loop_
_entity_poly.entity_id
_entity_poly.type
_entity_poly.pdbx_seq_one_letter_code
_entity_poly.pdbx_strand_id
1 'polypeptide(L)'
;MRARLGGIGYGGDYNPEQWPEDVWAEDVRLMAEAGVNLVSLGIFSWARVQPEPDAYDWGWLDRVMDLLADGGIAVCLATMTASPPPWLARLHPETLPVRPDGSVLWPGARQHFTPSSQVYRDHATRLVERLATRYARHPALAAWHVGNEYGCHVSESYGEVDAVAFRGWLRRRYGTIDALNEAWSTTFWSQRYAAWDEITPPRH
;
A
#
# COMPACT_ATOMS: atom_id res chain seq x y z
N MET A 1 -13.26 0.28 -19.82
CA MET A 1 -13.71 -0.69 -18.79
C MET A 1 -15.01 -1.39 -19.19
N ARG A 2 -16.16 -0.71 -19.28
CA ARG A 2 -17.46 -1.34 -19.63
C ARG A 2 -17.44 -2.26 -20.86
N ALA A 3 -16.79 -1.83 -21.95
CA ALA A 3 -16.62 -2.65 -23.15
C ALA A 3 -15.76 -3.91 -22.94
N ARG A 4 -14.76 -3.83 -22.04
CA ARG A 4 -13.91 -4.98 -21.68
C ARG A 4 -14.67 -6.01 -20.83
N LEU A 5 -15.54 -5.53 -19.94
CA LEU A 5 -16.32 -6.38 -19.03
C LEU A 5 -17.64 -6.88 -19.65
N GLY A 6 -18.02 -6.38 -20.83
CA GLY A 6 -19.31 -6.69 -21.46
C GLY A 6 -20.53 -6.13 -20.70
N GLY A 7 -20.34 -5.30 -19.68
CA GLY A 7 -21.43 -4.86 -18.80
C GLY A 7 -20.99 -3.97 -17.63
N ILE A 8 -21.85 -3.84 -16.63
CA ILE A 8 -21.52 -3.25 -15.32
C ILE A 8 -20.53 -4.18 -14.63
N GLY A 9 -19.48 -3.63 -13.99
CA GLY A 9 -18.57 -4.44 -13.19
C GLY A 9 -19.27 -4.96 -11.93
N TYR A 10 -19.25 -6.28 -11.74
CA TYR A 10 -19.90 -6.97 -10.64
C TYR A 10 -19.01 -8.09 -10.10
N GLY A 11 -18.84 -8.10 -8.78
CA GLY A 11 -18.00 -9.02 -8.03
C GLY A 11 -17.53 -8.40 -6.72
N GLY A 12 -16.31 -8.73 -6.30
CA GLY A 12 -15.72 -8.25 -5.05
C GLY A 12 -14.26 -8.65 -4.89
N ASP A 13 -13.72 -8.45 -3.69
CA ASP A 13 -12.37 -8.87 -3.35
C ASP A 13 -12.29 -10.39 -3.27
N TYR A 14 -11.39 -10.98 -4.05
CA TYR A 14 -11.13 -12.41 -4.07
C TYR A 14 -9.74 -12.69 -3.47
N ASN A 15 -9.71 -13.53 -2.43
CA ASN A 15 -8.50 -13.82 -1.64
C ASN A 15 -8.17 -15.33 -1.68
N PRO A 16 -7.83 -15.89 -2.86
CA PRO A 16 -7.58 -17.32 -3.03
C PRO A 16 -6.39 -17.82 -2.20
N GLU A 17 -5.43 -16.97 -1.85
CA GLU A 17 -4.28 -17.32 -1.02
C GLU A 17 -4.65 -17.71 0.42
N GLN A 18 -5.89 -17.46 0.84
CA GLN A 18 -6.43 -17.84 2.15
C GLN A 18 -7.14 -19.20 2.13
N TRP A 19 -7.26 -19.82 0.96
CA TRP A 19 -7.97 -21.08 0.76
C TRP A 19 -7.06 -22.11 0.06
N PRO A 20 -7.25 -23.42 0.29
CA PRO A 20 -6.54 -24.45 -0.45
C PRO A 20 -6.84 -24.37 -1.96
N GLU A 21 -5.88 -24.80 -2.79
CA GLU A 21 -5.98 -24.61 -4.26
C GLU A 21 -7.14 -25.39 -4.91
N ASP A 22 -7.63 -26.45 -4.27
CA ASP A 22 -8.75 -27.25 -4.75
C ASP A 22 -10.10 -26.50 -4.71
N VAL A 23 -10.19 -25.40 -3.97
CA VAL A 23 -11.38 -24.53 -3.91
C VAL A 23 -11.48 -23.60 -5.12
N TRP A 24 -10.34 -23.18 -5.70
CA TRP A 24 -10.31 -22.07 -6.66
C TRP A 24 -11.13 -22.35 -7.93
N ALA A 25 -11.11 -23.59 -8.44
CA ALA A 25 -11.88 -23.97 -9.61
C ALA A 25 -13.40 -23.88 -9.36
N GLU A 26 -13.83 -24.25 -8.16
CA GLU A 26 -15.24 -24.16 -7.76
C GLU A 26 -15.67 -22.70 -7.55
N ASP A 27 -14.81 -21.86 -6.97
CA ASP A 27 -15.05 -20.42 -6.86
C ASP A 27 -15.31 -19.79 -8.23
N VAL A 28 -14.46 -20.07 -9.22
CA VAL A 28 -14.61 -19.53 -10.58
C VAL A 28 -15.89 -20.05 -11.25
N ARG A 29 -16.24 -21.32 -11.04
CA ARG A 29 -17.51 -21.88 -11.53
C ARG A 29 -18.71 -21.15 -10.92
N LEU A 30 -18.71 -20.91 -9.61
CA LEU A 30 -19.78 -20.22 -8.88
C LEU A 30 -19.85 -18.73 -9.25
N MET A 31 -18.71 -18.07 -9.47
CA MET A 31 -18.64 -16.70 -9.96
C MET A 31 -19.32 -16.58 -11.33
N ALA A 32 -19.04 -17.51 -12.25
CA ALA A 32 -19.69 -17.54 -13.56
C ALA A 32 -21.20 -17.76 -13.45
N GLU A 33 -21.64 -18.69 -12.58
CA GLU A 33 -23.07 -18.93 -12.30
C GLU A 33 -23.78 -17.68 -11.74
N ALA A 34 -23.10 -16.94 -10.86
CA ALA A 34 -23.61 -15.71 -10.26
C ALA A 34 -23.53 -14.48 -11.19
N GLY A 35 -22.88 -14.60 -12.36
CA GLY A 35 -22.66 -13.49 -13.29
C GLY A 35 -21.59 -12.49 -12.84
N VAL A 36 -20.68 -12.88 -11.96
CA VAL A 36 -19.49 -12.11 -11.60
C VAL A 36 -18.59 -11.97 -12.84
N ASN A 37 -18.16 -10.75 -13.14
CA ASN A 37 -17.32 -10.44 -14.31
C ASN A 37 -16.05 -9.65 -13.96
N LEU A 38 -15.88 -9.26 -12.69
CA LEU A 38 -14.71 -8.55 -12.21
C LEU A 38 -14.43 -8.89 -10.75
N VAL A 39 -13.20 -9.28 -10.43
CA VAL A 39 -12.73 -9.43 -9.04
C VAL A 39 -11.54 -8.53 -8.76
N SER A 40 -11.39 -8.06 -7.52
CA SER A 40 -10.16 -7.44 -7.04
C SER A 40 -9.26 -8.51 -6.45
N LEU A 41 -8.04 -8.64 -6.96
CA LEU A 41 -7.14 -9.74 -6.58
C LEU A 41 -5.86 -9.20 -5.96
N GLY A 42 -5.39 -9.86 -4.91
CA GLY A 42 -4.05 -9.65 -4.40
C GLY A 42 -3.87 -8.47 -3.45
N ILE A 43 -4.94 -7.90 -2.87
CA ILE A 43 -4.85 -6.62 -2.13
C ILE A 43 -3.83 -6.70 -0.99
N PHE A 44 -3.82 -7.80 -0.23
CA PHE A 44 -2.95 -8.01 0.93
C PHE A 44 -1.92 -9.12 0.72
N SER A 45 -1.61 -9.48 -0.52
CA SER A 45 -0.83 -10.69 -0.81
C SER A 45 0.69 -10.47 -0.95
N TRP A 46 1.23 -9.33 -0.48
CA TRP A 46 2.67 -9.02 -0.54
C TRP A 46 3.50 -10.15 0.07
N ALA A 47 3.19 -10.55 1.30
CA ALA A 47 3.93 -11.62 1.98
C ALA A 47 3.84 -12.97 1.26
N ARG A 48 2.77 -13.21 0.50
CA ARG A 48 2.61 -14.44 -0.28
C ARG A 48 3.47 -14.44 -1.54
N VAL A 49 3.53 -13.33 -2.26
CA VAL A 49 4.35 -13.21 -3.49
C VAL A 49 5.82 -12.93 -3.22
N GLN A 50 6.16 -12.34 -2.08
CA GLN A 50 7.53 -12.02 -1.68
C GLN A 50 7.76 -12.44 -0.21
N PRO A 51 7.95 -13.75 0.04
CA PRO A 51 8.10 -14.29 1.40
C PRO A 51 9.41 -13.86 2.08
N GLU A 52 10.43 -13.51 1.29
CA GLU A 52 11.73 -13.01 1.75
C GLU A 52 12.18 -11.81 0.90
N PRO A 53 13.11 -10.95 1.37
CA PRO A 53 13.46 -9.70 0.69
C PRO A 53 13.82 -9.85 -0.80
N ASP A 54 14.49 -10.93 -1.17
CA ASP A 54 14.99 -11.17 -2.52
C ASP A 54 14.34 -12.37 -3.22
N ALA A 55 13.35 -13.02 -2.60
CA ALA A 55 12.66 -14.18 -3.14
C ALA A 55 11.22 -13.83 -3.55
N TYR A 56 10.78 -14.35 -4.70
CA TYR A 56 9.42 -14.16 -5.20
C TYR A 56 8.78 -15.49 -5.60
N ASP A 57 7.57 -15.74 -5.13
CA ASP A 57 6.74 -16.89 -5.49
C ASP A 57 5.47 -16.42 -6.22
N TRP A 58 5.54 -16.44 -7.55
CA TRP A 58 4.44 -16.00 -8.41
C TRP A 58 3.49 -17.12 -8.82
N GLY A 59 3.88 -18.39 -8.63
CA GLY A 59 3.23 -19.50 -9.30
C GLY A 59 1.75 -19.65 -8.97
N TRP A 60 1.37 -19.36 -7.71
CA TRP A 60 -0.03 -19.39 -7.30
C TRP A 60 -0.86 -18.29 -7.99
N LEU A 61 -0.30 -17.09 -8.11
CA LEU A 61 -0.98 -15.94 -8.71
C LEU A 61 -1.13 -16.13 -10.22
N ASP A 62 -0.12 -16.72 -10.88
CA ASP A 62 -0.21 -17.12 -12.28
C ASP A 62 -1.41 -18.05 -12.51
N ARG A 63 -1.49 -19.15 -11.73
CA ARG A 63 -2.59 -20.13 -11.83
C ARG A 63 -3.95 -19.49 -11.61
N VAL A 64 -4.10 -18.62 -10.61
CA VAL A 64 -5.36 -17.91 -10.34
C VAL A 64 -5.71 -16.96 -11.48
N MET A 65 -4.74 -16.20 -12.00
CA MET A 65 -4.96 -15.27 -13.11
C MET A 65 -5.41 -16.01 -14.37
N ASP A 66 -4.79 -17.16 -14.69
CA ASP A 66 -5.18 -18.02 -15.80
C ASP A 66 -6.59 -18.59 -15.60
N LEU A 67 -6.89 -19.12 -14.41
CA LEU A 67 -8.20 -19.69 -14.09
C LEU A 67 -9.32 -18.65 -14.20
N LEU A 68 -9.09 -17.42 -13.72
CA LEU A 68 -10.04 -16.31 -13.86
C LEU A 68 -10.21 -15.91 -15.32
N ALA A 69 -9.14 -15.90 -16.13
CA ALA A 69 -9.22 -15.64 -17.56
C ALA A 69 -10.08 -16.70 -18.28
N ASP A 70 -9.84 -17.98 -17.99
CA ASP A 70 -10.58 -19.11 -18.57
C ASP A 70 -12.06 -19.09 -18.16
N GLY A 71 -12.36 -18.62 -16.95
CA GLY A 71 -13.71 -18.37 -16.47
C GLY A 71 -14.39 -17.13 -17.06
N GLY A 72 -13.69 -16.35 -17.90
CA GLY A 72 -14.21 -15.10 -18.46
C GLY A 72 -14.34 -13.95 -17.45
N ILE A 73 -13.62 -14.05 -16.32
CA ILE A 73 -13.66 -13.08 -15.21
C ILE A 73 -12.45 -12.16 -15.33
N ALA A 74 -12.72 -10.85 -15.43
CA ALA A 74 -11.65 -9.87 -15.44
C ALA A 74 -11.09 -9.61 -14.03
N VAL A 75 -9.88 -9.09 -13.96
CA VAL A 75 -9.16 -8.85 -12.71
C VAL A 75 -8.78 -7.38 -12.57
N CYS A 76 -9.19 -6.77 -11.46
CA CYS A 76 -8.61 -5.55 -10.93
C CYS A 76 -7.43 -5.96 -10.03
N LEU A 77 -6.23 -6.03 -10.60
CA LEU A 77 -5.06 -6.57 -9.91
C LEU A 77 -4.49 -5.52 -8.97
N ALA A 78 -4.36 -5.85 -7.69
CA ALA A 78 -3.81 -4.93 -6.72
C ALA A 78 -2.30 -4.86 -6.79
N THR A 79 -1.74 -3.70 -6.46
CA THR A 79 -0.28 -3.52 -6.32
C THR A 79 0.31 -4.31 -5.16
N MET A 80 -0.52 -4.97 -4.33
CA MET A 80 -0.16 -5.72 -3.11
C MET A 80 0.46 -4.88 -2.00
N THR A 81 0.66 -3.58 -2.21
CA THR A 81 1.38 -2.70 -1.29
C THR A 81 0.56 -2.24 -0.08
N ALA A 82 -0.69 -2.71 0.08
CA ALA A 82 -1.58 -2.27 1.16
C ALA A 82 -1.04 -2.54 2.57
N SER A 83 -0.29 -3.63 2.76
CA SER A 83 0.37 -3.93 4.03
C SER A 83 1.67 -4.70 3.77
N PRO A 84 2.79 -4.29 4.38
CA PRO A 84 4.07 -4.95 4.17
C PRO A 84 4.15 -6.30 4.89
N PRO A 85 5.04 -7.20 4.44
CA PRO A 85 5.33 -8.45 5.10
C PRO A 85 6.13 -8.26 6.41
N PRO A 86 6.05 -9.20 7.37
CA PRO A 86 6.78 -9.08 8.64
C PRO A 86 8.30 -8.95 8.50
N TRP A 87 8.90 -9.53 7.45
CA TRP A 87 10.35 -9.41 7.23
C TRP A 87 10.78 -7.96 7.01
N LEU A 88 9.91 -7.11 6.43
CA LEU A 88 10.23 -5.72 6.15
C LEU A 88 10.31 -4.94 7.46
N ALA A 89 9.32 -5.10 8.35
CA ALA A 89 9.35 -4.49 9.68
C ALA A 89 10.54 -4.98 10.54
N ARG A 90 10.92 -6.26 10.41
CA ARG A 90 12.07 -6.83 11.13
C ARG A 90 13.40 -6.25 10.66
N LEU A 91 13.58 -6.07 9.35
CA LEU A 91 14.82 -5.54 8.76
C LEU A 91 14.89 -4.01 8.81
N HIS A 92 13.73 -3.36 8.74
CA HIS A 92 13.58 -1.92 8.63
C HIS A 92 12.55 -1.40 9.64
N PRO A 93 12.82 -1.49 10.95
CA PRO A 93 11.90 -1.01 11.99
C PRO A 93 11.62 0.49 11.87
N GLU A 94 12.49 1.27 11.22
CA GLU A 94 12.29 2.69 10.90
C GLU A 94 11.12 2.96 9.94
N THR A 95 10.59 1.91 9.29
CA THR A 95 9.39 2.01 8.45
C THR A 95 8.11 2.01 9.27
N LEU A 96 8.15 1.61 10.54
CA LEU A 96 6.96 1.49 11.37
C LEU A 96 6.43 2.86 11.79
N PRO A 97 5.09 3.04 11.83
CA PRO A 97 4.49 4.28 12.29
C PRO A 97 4.73 4.48 13.79
N VAL A 98 4.85 5.75 14.19
CA VAL A 98 4.98 6.18 15.58
C VAL A 98 3.82 7.09 15.93
N ARG A 99 3.15 6.82 17.06
CA ARG A 99 2.06 7.67 17.59
C ARG A 99 2.60 8.96 18.22
N PRO A 100 1.74 9.96 18.51
CA PRO A 100 2.16 11.20 19.17
C PRO A 100 2.91 10.98 20.49
N ASP A 101 2.52 9.96 21.27
CA ASP A 101 3.13 9.58 22.54
C ASP A 101 4.48 8.84 22.40
N GLY A 102 4.95 8.62 21.17
CA GLY A 102 6.18 7.90 20.87
C GLY A 102 6.03 6.39 20.79
N SER A 103 4.82 5.83 20.98
CA SER A 103 4.61 4.40 20.84
C SER A 103 4.67 3.94 19.38
N VAL A 104 5.35 2.82 19.14
CA VAL A 104 5.52 2.23 17.80
C VAL A 104 4.34 1.29 17.50
N LEU A 105 3.77 1.41 16.30
CA LEU A 105 2.75 0.50 15.79
C LEU A 105 3.39 -0.73 15.15
N TRP A 106 3.39 -1.84 15.87
CA TRP A 106 3.98 -3.10 15.43
C TRP A 106 3.07 -3.91 14.49
N PRO A 107 3.63 -4.84 13.67
CA PRO A 107 2.85 -5.78 12.89
C PRO A 107 1.88 -6.62 13.75
N GLY A 108 0.74 -6.99 13.16
CA GLY A 108 -0.32 -7.77 13.82
C GLY A 108 -1.73 -7.41 13.34
N ALA A 109 -1.90 -6.18 12.84
CA ALA A 109 -3.05 -5.74 12.04
C ALA A 109 -2.60 -5.44 10.59
N ARG A 110 -2.95 -4.27 10.03
CA ARG A 110 -2.61 -3.88 8.65
C ARG A 110 -2.10 -2.43 8.56
N GLN A 111 -1.52 -2.07 7.43
CA GLN A 111 -1.00 -0.72 7.12
C GLN A 111 0.07 -0.19 8.09
N HIS A 112 0.83 -1.07 8.74
CA HIS A 112 1.88 -0.69 9.69
C HIS A 112 3.14 -0.18 8.98
N PHE A 113 3.01 0.92 8.23
CA PHE A 113 4.12 1.65 7.63
C PHE A 113 3.87 3.16 7.70
N THR A 114 4.90 3.97 7.90
CA THR A 114 4.79 5.41 7.70
C THR A 114 4.79 5.75 6.19
N PRO A 115 3.91 6.66 5.72
CA PRO A 115 3.91 7.14 4.33
C PRO A 115 5.17 7.94 3.96
N SER A 116 5.94 8.38 4.95
CA SER A 116 7.16 9.18 4.78
C SER A 116 8.40 8.32 4.51
N SER A 117 8.33 7.00 4.72
CA SER A 117 9.51 6.12 4.60
C SER A 117 9.91 5.89 3.14
N GLN A 118 11.13 6.35 2.80
CA GLN A 118 11.77 6.04 1.53
C GLN A 118 12.05 4.54 1.40
N VAL A 119 12.45 3.87 2.49
CA VAL A 119 12.71 2.43 2.51
C VAL A 119 11.46 1.65 2.13
N TYR A 120 10.31 1.94 2.76
CA TYR A 120 9.04 1.32 2.39
C TYR A 120 8.70 1.60 0.92
N ARG A 121 8.86 2.86 0.48
CA ARG A 121 8.60 3.26 -0.91
C ARG A 121 9.45 2.48 -1.91
N ASP A 122 10.73 2.25 -1.64
CA ASP A 122 11.64 1.52 -2.52
C ASP A 122 11.24 0.06 -2.64
N HIS A 123 10.89 -0.59 -1.53
CA HIS A 123 10.40 -1.97 -1.53
C HIS A 123 9.04 -2.10 -2.24
N ALA A 124 8.10 -1.19 -1.95
CA ALA A 124 6.80 -1.16 -2.60
C ALA A 124 6.93 -0.94 -4.11
N THR A 125 7.78 -0.02 -4.55
CA THR A 125 8.00 0.28 -5.97
C THR A 125 8.61 -0.92 -6.69
N ARG A 126 9.59 -1.59 -6.08
CA ARG A 126 10.20 -2.80 -6.64
C ARG A 126 9.21 -3.95 -6.83
N LEU A 127 8.30 -4.14 -5.86
CA LEU A 127 7.22 -5.12 -6.01
C LEU A 127 6.31 -4.75 -7.18
N VAL A 128 5.88 -3.49 -7.25
CA VAL A 128 5.00 -2.99 -8.31
C VAL A 128 5.64 -3.13 -9.69
N GLU A 129 6.92 -2.82 -9.84
CA GLU A 129 7.65 -2.99 -11.10
C GLU A 129 7.65 -4.45 -11.57
N ARG A 130 7.91 -5.40 -10.66
CA ARG A 130 7.90 -6.84 -10.99
C ARG A 130 6.49 -7.32 -11.34
N LEU A 131 5.50 -6.91 -10.55
CA LEU A 131 4.09 -7.26 -10.76
C LEU A 131 3.59 -6.72 -12.10
N ALA A 132 3.81 -5.43 -12.37
CA ALA A 132 3.43 -4.77 -13.61
C ALA A 132 4.13 -5.41 -14.82
N THR A 133 5.44 -5.65 -14.74
CA THR A 133 6.20 -6.30 -15.82
C THR A 133 5.64 -7.69 -16.12
N ARG A 134 5.30 -8.46 -15.08
CA ARG A 134 4.79 -9.83 -15.22
C ARG A 134 3.39 -9.88 -15.84
N TYR A 135 2.46 -9.04 -15.36
CA TYR A 135 1.04 -9.15 -15.70
C TYR A 135 0.53 -8.10 -16.69
N ALA A 136 1.34 -7.15 -17.15
CA ALA A 136 0.92 -6.05 -18.04
C ALA A 136 0.17 -6.50 -19.32
N ARG A 137 0.41 -7.72 -19.79
CA ARG A 137 -0.23 -8.28 -20.99
C ARG A 137 -1.18 -9.44 -20.70
N HIS A 138 -1.44 -9.73 -19.42
CA HIS A 138 -2.29 -10.86 -19.05
C HIS A 138 -3.75 -10.61 -19.50
N PRO A 139 -4.42 -11.59 -20.14
CA PRO A 139 -5.79 -11.41 -20.65
C PRO A 139 -6.80 -11.10 -19.55
N ALA A 140 -6.61 -11.61 -18.33
CA ALA A 140 -7.47 -11.27 -17.19
C ALA A 140 -7.32 -9.80 -16.74
N LEU A 141 -6.15 -9.16 -16.89
CA LEU A 141 -5.87 -7.84 -16.28
C LEU A 141 -6.71 -6.71 -16.90
N ALA A 142 -7.69 -6.21 -16.15
CA ALA A 142 -8.58 -5.13 -16.58
C ALA A 142 -8.21 -3.76 -16.02
N ALA A 143 -7.76 -3.71 -14.76
CA ALA A 143 -7.38 -2.49 -14.05
C ALA A 143 -6.33 -2.78 -12.96
N TRP A 144 -5.75 -1.72 -12.42
CA TRP A 144 -4.87 -1.74 -11.25
C TRP A 144 -5.60 -1.19 -10.02
N HIS A 145 -5.54 -1.93 -8.91
CA HIS A 145 -5.97 -1.48 -7.59
C HIS A 145 -4.74 -1.01 -6.79
N VAL A 146 -4.53 0.31 -6.71
CA VAL A 146 -3.30 0.86 -6.12
C VAL A 146 -3.42 1.00 -4.61
N GLY A 147 -2.61 0.23 -3.87
CA GLY A 147 -2.65 0.16 -2.42
C GLY A 147 -3.98 -0.38 -1.91
N ASN A 148 -4.43 0.13 -0.76
CA ASN A 148 -5.79 -0.04 -0.24
C ASN A 148 -6.04 1.02 0.82
N GLU A 149 -7.11 1.81 0.70
CA GLU A 149 -7.60 2.74 1.73
C GLU A 149 -6.49 3.55 2.43
N TYR A 150 -5.68 4.29 1.66
CA TYR A 150 -4.60 5.10 2.23
C TYR A 150 -5.10 5.98 3.39
N GLY A 151 -4.42 5.90 4.53
CA GLY A 151 -4.78 6.67 5.73
C GLY A 151 -5.83 6.04 6.64
N CYS A 152 -6.34 4.84 6.34
CA CYS A 152 -7.38 4.19 7.16
C CYS A 152 -6.93 3.91 8.60
N HIS A 153 -5.73 3.35 8.78
CA HIS A 153 -5.15 3.07 10.12
C HIS A 153 -4.01 4.01 10.46
N VAL A 154 -3.28 4.47 9.44
CA VAL A 154 -2.11 5.34 9.58
C VAL A 154 -2.28 6.53 8.63
N SER A 155 -3.03 7.53 9.08
CA SER A 155 -3.09 8.85 8.43
C SER A 155 -1.94 9.76 8.86
N GLU A 156 -1.37 9.49 10.04
CA GLU A 156 -0.36 10.32 10.70
C GLU A 156 0.70 9.43 11.36
N SER A 157 1.95 9.90 11.37
CA SER A 157 3.07 9.27 12.06
C SER A 157 4.06 10.34 12.52
N TYR A 158 4.70 10.10 13.67
CA TYR A 158 5.43 11.11 14.44
C TYR A 158 6.91 10.76 14.67
N GLY A 159 7.42 9.77 13.92
CA GLY A 159 8.79 9.28 14.00
C GLY A 159 9.79 10.24 13.36
N GLU A 160 11.08 9.92 13.44
CA GLU A 160 12.13 10.80 12.89
C GLU A 160 12.04 10.93 11.36
N VAL A 161 11.69 9.84 10.67
CA VAL A 161 11.45 9.84 9.22
C VAL A 161 10.34 10.81 8.84
N ASP A 162 9.28 10.87 9.64
CA ASP A 162 8.17 11.79 9.45
C ASP A 162 8.56 13.25 9.74
N ALA A 163 9.35 13.48 10.78
CA ALA A 163 9.86 14.81 11.12
C ALA A 163 10.70 15.38 9.97
N VAL A 164 11.60 14.57 9.40
CA VAL A 164 12.41 14.97 8.24
C VAL A 164 11.52 15.27 7.03
N ALA A 165 10.55 14.41 6.72
CA ALA A 165 9.64 14.61 5.60
C ALA A 165 8.76 15.87 5.77
N PHE A 166 8.28 16.10 7.00
CA PHE A 166 7.50 17.29 7.37
C PHE A 166 8.31 18.57 7.19
N ARG A 167 9.54 18.63 7.72
CA ARG A 167 10.47 19.77 7.49
C ARG A 167 10.70 20.00 6.00
N GLY A 168 10.88 18.93 5.21
CA GLY A 168 10.99 19.01 3.77
C GLY A 168 9.76 19.63 3.10
N TRP A 169 8.55 19.25 3.53
CA TRP A 169 7.30 19.86 3.05
C TRP A 169 7.19 21.34 3.46
N LEU A 170 7.52 21.68 4.70
CA LEU A 170 7.49 23.06 5.20
C LEU A 170 8.44 23.97 4.42
N ARG A 171 9.67 23.51 4.12
CA ARG A 171 10.63 24.22 3.28
C ARG A 171 10.05 24.53 1.90
N ARG A 172 9.39 23.56 1.25
CA ARG A 172 8.74 23.78 -0.06
C ARG A 172 7.54 24.72 0.01
N ARG A 173 6.78 24.68 1.11
CA ARG A 173 5.57 25.49 1.29
C ARG A 173 5.87 26.96 1.62
N TYR A 174 6.79 27.20 2.55
CA TYR A 174 7.04 28.54 3.10
C TYR A 174 8.31 29.19 2.55
N GLY A 175 9.23 28.41 1.95
CA GLY A 175 10.48 28.89 1.37
C GLY A 175 11.55 29.24 2.41
N THR A 176 11.20 30.07 3.40
CA THR A 176 12.11 30.53 4.47
C THR A 176 11.55 30.25 5.86
N ILE A 177 12.44 30.17 6.85
CA ILE A 177 12.03 29.97 8.25
C ILE A 177 11.28 31.20 8.79
N ASP A 178 11.62 32.41 8.32
CA ASP A 178 10.93 33.65 8.69
C ASP A 178 9.48 33.65 8.22
N ALA A 179 9.23 33.26 6.97
CA ALA A 179 7.87 33.14 6.44
C ALA A 179 7.03 32.10 7.20
N LEU A 180 7.65 30.99 7.64
CA LEU A 180 6.97 30.01 8.50
C LEU A 180 6.66 30.61 9.88
N ASN A 181 7.64 31.27 10.51
CA ASN A 181 7.46 31.88 11.82
C ASN A 181 6.35 32.94 11.81
N GLU A 182 6.26 33.74 10.74
CA GLU A 182 5.17 34.68 10.52
C GLU A 182 3.83 33.95 10.35
N ALA A 183 3.77 32.96 9.46
CA ALA A 183 2.54 32.20 9.19
C ALA A 183 1.99 31.48 10.41
N TRP A 184 2.87 31.01 11.31
CA TRP A 184 2.50 30.30 12.54
C TRP A 184 2.47 31.19 13.78
N SER A 185 2.79 32.48 13.64
CA SER A 185 2.87 33.44 14.76
C SER A 185 3.73 32.95 15.93
N THR A 186 4.88 32.33 15.62
CA THR A 186 5.72 31.60 16.57
C THR A 186 6.39 32.48 17.63
N THR A 187 6.37 33.81 17.48
CA THR A 187 6.76 34.73 18.56
C THR A 187 5.90 34.51 19.81
N PHE A 188 4.66 34.07 19.65
CA PHE A 188 3.80 33.72 20.77
C PHE A 188 4.35 32.51 21.54
N TRP A 189 4.35 32.59 22.87
CA TRP A 189 4.90 31.58 23.79
C TRP A 189 6.34 31.13 23.46
N SER A 190 7.17 32.02 22.93
CA SER A 190 8.60 31.78 22.69
C SER A 190 8.88 30.58 21.78
N GLN A 191 8.05 30.34 20.75
CA GLN A 191 8.21 29.22 19.82
C GLN A 191 8.94 29.59 18.52
N ARG A 192 9.56 30.77 18.45
CA ARG A 192 10.23 31.24 17.23
C ARG A 192 11.40 30.33 16.87
N TYR A 193 11.36 29.74 15.68
CA TYR A 193 12.39 28.84 15.16
C TYR A 193 13.50 29.63 14.47
N ALA A 194 14.75 29.36 14.82
CA ALA A 194 15.93 29.83 14.11
C ALA A 194 16.31 28.89 12.96
N ALA A 195 15.96 27.61 13.04
CA ALA A 195 16.28 26.62 12.03
C ALA A 195 15.16 25.60 11.81
N TRP A 196 15.12 25.00 10.62
CA TRP A 196 14.13 23.97 10.29
C TRP A 196 14.21 22.73 11.19
N ASP A 197 15.40 22.40 11.67
CA ASP A 197 15.64 21.18 12.45
C ASP A 197 15.09 21.29 13.88
N GLU A 198 14.75 22.50 14.33
CA GLU A 198 14.05 22.76 15.61
C GLU A 198 12.55 22.44 15.54
N ILE A 199 11.99 22.32 14.32
CA ILE A 199 10.58 22.00 14.13
C ILE A 199 10.36 20.51 14.32
N THR A 200 9.35 20.15 15.12
CA THR A 200 8.88 18.78 15.29
C THR A 200 7.43 18.64 14.82
N PRO A 201 6.99 17.44 14.42
CA PRO A 201 5.55 17.17 14.26
C PRO A 201 4.78 17.45 15.56
N PRO A 202 3.50 17.85 15.50
CA PRO A 202 2.71 18.20 16.69
C PRO A 202 2.34 16.94 17.51
N ARG A 203 3.06 16.67 18.60
CA ARG A 203 2.92 15.43 19.39
C ARG A 203 1.85 15.47 20.51
N HIS A 204 0.95 16.45 20.52
CA HIS A 204 0.04 16.73 21.64
C HIS A 204 -1.43 16.76 21.24
#